data_AF-A0A848S4F7-F1
#
_entry.id   AF-A0A848S4F7-F1
#
_cell.length_a   1.000
_cell.length_b   1.000
_cell.length_c   1.000
_cell.angle_alpha   90.00
_cell.angle_beta   90.00
_cell.angle_gamma   90.00
#
_symmetry.space_group_name_H-M   'P 1'
#
loop_
_entity.id
_entity.type
_entity.pdbx_description
1 polymer ?
#
loop_
_entity_poly.entity_id
_entity_poly.type
_entity_poly.pdbx_seq_one_letter_code
_entity_poly.pdbx_strand_id
1 'polypeptide(L)'
;MRLYNIPASITLAQGILESASGNGRLSVEANNHFGIKCHEWIGAKIYHDDDEKQECFRKYKDAKYSFRDHSLFLAERKRYAKLFKLKKEDYRGWARGLKAAGYATDKKYPHKLISLIERYNLDEFDKEVLGVKYEKFETYNEANASTYTVSKGDTLYSISRKFNMTVKELQNINGLNNTTISIGQELIVKPSQN
;
A
#
# COMPACT_ATOMS: atom_id res chain seq x y z
N MET A 1 -9.71 3.36 -9.01
CA MET A 1 -9.68 3.92 -7.64
C MET A 1 -10.85 4.88 -7.42
N ARG A 2 -10.77 6.18 -7.72
CA ARG A 2 -11.86 7.17 -7.48
C ARG A 2 -13.24 6.76 -8.02
N LEU A 3 -13.31 6.48 -9.31
CA LEU A 3 -14.57 6.12 -10.00
C LEU A 3 -15.25 4.87 -9.41
N TYR A 4 -14.47 3.99 -8.78
CA TYR A 4 -14.94 2.70 -8.28
C TYR A 4 -15.02 2.66 -6.75
N ASN A 5 -14.76 3.78 -6.07
CA ASN A 5 -14.84 3.87 -4.61
C ASN A 5 -13.91 2.91 -3.85
N ILE A 6 -12.73 2.63 -4.43
CA ILE A 6 -11.69 1.77 -3.85
C ILE A 6 -10.58 2.68 -3.30
N PRO A 7 -10.08 2.46 -2.06
CA PRO A 7 -8.92 3.16 -1.53
C PRO A 7 -7.73 3.03 -2.47
N ALA A 8 -7.09 4.15 -2.79
CA ALA A 8 -5.92 4.17 -3.64
C ALA A 8 -4.78 3.34 -3.05
N SER A 9 -4.59 3.43 -1.74
CA SER A 9 -3.59 2.68 -0.97
C SER A 9 -3.69 1.18 -1.19
N ILE A 10 -4.92 0.63 -1.24
CA ILE A 10 -5.17 -0.78 -1.50
C ILE A 10 -4.77 -1.16 -2.91
N THR A 11 -5.22 -0.43 -3.92
CA THR A 11 -4.89 -0.74 -5.31
C THR A 11 -3.38 -0.62 -5.55
N LEU A 12 -2.72 0.40 -5.00
CA LEU A 12 -1.29 0.60 -5.14
C LEU A 12 -0.48 -0.50 -4.43
N ALA A 13 -0.84 -0.87 -3.19
CA ALA A 13 -0.18 -1.94 -2.46
C ALA A 13 -0.34 -3.31 -3.13
N GLN A 14 -1.53 -3.60 -3.65
CA GLN A 14 -1.74 -4.80 -4.46
C GLN A 14 -0.89 -4.73 -5.74
N GLY A 15 -0.90 -3.62 -6.46
CA GLY A 15 -0.07 -3.45 -7.66
C GLY A 15 1.40 -3.70 -7.37
N ILE A 16 1.96 -3.14 -6.29
CA ILE A 16 3.34 -3.39 -5.85
C ILE A 16 3.57 -4.88 -5.57
N LEU A 17 2.68 -5.51 -4.80
CA LEU A 17 2.84 -6.89 -4.38
C LEU A 17 2.74 -7.87 -5.56
N GLU A 18 1.71 -7.74 -6.39
CA GLU A 18 1.40 -8.68 -7.47
C GLU A 18 2.36 -8.54 -8.67
N SER A 19 2.99 -7.37 -8.86
CA SER A 19 3.88 -7.12 -10.00
C SER A 19 5.37 -7.11 -9.66
N ALA A 20 5.76 -7.48 -8.43
CA ALA A 20 7.12 -7.30 -7.94
C ALA A 20 7.62 -5.86 -8.15
N SER A 21 6.79 -4.88 -7.75
CA SER A 21 7.02 -3.45 -7.96
C SER A 21 7.19 -3.06 -9.45
N GLY A 22 6.42 -3.69 -10.33
CA GLY A 22 6.45 -3.47 -11.77
C GLY A 22 7.50 -4.29 -12.54
N ASN A 23 8.38 -5.01 -11.84
CA ASN A 23 9.50 -5.76 -12.47
C ASN A 23 9.09 -7.16 -12.95
N GLY A 24 7.90 -7.63 -12.60
CA GLY A 24 7.40 -8.93 -13.03
C GLY A 24 7.24 -9.01 -14.56
N ARG A 25 7.43 -10.21 -15.11
CA ARG A 25 7.30 -10.42 -16.56
C ARG A 25 5.94 -9.95 -17.11
N LEU A 26 4.85 -10.25 -16.40
CA LEU A 26 3.50 -9.86 -16.82
C LEU A 26 3.30 -8.33 -16.79
N SER A 27 3.89 -7.61 -15.83
CA SER A 27 3.83 -6.15 -15.81
C SER A 27 4.67 -5.53 -16.92
N VAL A 28 5.89 -6.05 -17.15
CA VAL A 28 6.82 -5.53 -18.16
C VAL A 28 6.36 -5.81 -19.60
N GLU A 29 6.04 -7.06 -19.92
CA GLU A 29 5.74 -7.47 -21.31
C GLU A 29 4.27 -7.29 -21.71
N ALA A 30 3.38 -7.23 -20.72
CA ALA A 30 1.94 -7.25 -20.95
C ALA A 30 1.16 -6.14 -20.23
N ASN A 31 1.82 -5.23 -19.51
CA ASN A 31 1.18 -4.18 -18.71
C ASN A 31 0.19 -4.72 -17.67
N ASN A 32 0.28 -6.00 -17.31
CA ASN A 32 -0.64 -6.68 -16.40
C ASN A 32 -0.04 -6.72 -14.99
N HIS A 33 -0.37 -5.72 -14.18
CA HIS A 33 0.22 -5.52 -12.84
C HIS A 33 -0.44 -6.37 -11.74
N PHE A 34 -1.52 -7.08 -12.06
CA PHE A 34 -2.33 -7.80 -11.07
C PHE A 34 -2.54 -9.28 -11.44
N GLY A 35 -1.76 -9.81 -12.39
CA GLY A 35 -1.87 -11.21 -12.80
C GLY A 35 -3.26 -11.61 -13.29
N ILE A 36 -3.98 -10.72 -13.98
CA ILE A 36 -5.38 -10.98 -14.37
C ILE A 36 -5.41 -12.04 -15.49
N LYS A 37 -6.01 -13.20 -15.19
CA LYS A 37 -6.21 -14.32 -16.13
C LYS A 37 -7.25 -13.98 -17.21
N CYS A 38 -7.17 -14.63 -18.37
CA CYS A 38 -8.02 -14.33 -19.53
C CYS A 38 -9.52 -14.54 -19.21
N HIS A 39 -9.93 -15.75 -18.79
CA HIS A 39 -11.35 -16.13 -18.74
C HIS A 39 -12.04 -15.76 -20.07
N GLU A 40 -13.15 -15.01 -20.03
CA GLU A 40 -13.90 -14.51 -21.20
C GLU A 40 -13.19 -13.38 -21.99
N TRP A 41 -11.89 -13.16 -21.77
CA TRP A 41 -11.14 -12.10 -22.42
C TRP A 41 -10.86 -12.40 -23.90
N ILE A 42 -11.35 -11.52 -24.77
CA ILE A 42 -11.20 -11.60 -26.23
C ILE A 42 -10.05 -10.73 -26.78
N GLY A 43 -9.36 -9.97 -25.92
CA GLY A 43 -8.29 -9.08 -26.32
C GLY A 43 -6.92 -9.75 -26.44
N ALA A 44 -5.87 -8.94 -26.53
CA ALA A 44 -4.49 -9.43 -26.56
C ALA A 44 -4.16 -10.26 -25.29
N LYS A 45 -3.35 -11.30 -25.44
CA LYS A 45 -2.99 -12.24 -24.38
C LYS A 45 -1.50 -12.52 -24.34
N ILE A 46 -1.02 -12.99 -23.20
CA ILE A 46 0.31 -13.54 -22.99
C ILE A 46 0.17 -14.86 -22.22
N TYR A 47 1.06 -15.81 -22.48
CA TYR A 47 1.11 -17.08 -21.76
C TYR A 47 2.27 -17.05 -20.76
N HIS A 48 2.01 -17.55 -19.56
CA HIS A 48 2.97 -17.64 -18.48
C HIS A 48 2.63 -18.85 -17.62
N ASP A 49 3.67 -19.54 -17.13
CA ASP A 49 3.49 -20.64 -16.19
C ASP A 49 3.42 -20.03 -14.79
N ASP A 50 2.29 -20.22 -14.10
CA ASP A 50 2.05 -19.70 -12.73
C ASP A 50 1.56 -20.85 -11.83
N ASP A 51 0.25 -21.08 -11.75
CA ASP A 51 -0.30 -22.26 -11.05
C ASP A 51 -0.20 -23.52 -11.93
N GLU A 52 -0.41 -23.34 -13.24
CA GLU A 52 -0.41 -24.38 -14.25
C GLU A 52 0.49 -23.99 -15.44
N LYS A 53 0.86 -24.96 -16.28
CA LYS A 53 1.61 -24.67 -17.50
C LYS A 53 0.73 -23.91 -18.51
N GLN A 54 1.32 -22.90 -19.13
CA GLN A 54 0.73 -22.10 -20.21
C GLN A 54 -0.61 -21.46 -19.83
N GLU A 55 -0.70 -20.90 -18.63
CA GLU A 55 -1.86 -20.13 -18.24
C GLU A 55 -1.98 -18.84 -19.06
N CYS A 56 -3.22 -18.51 -19.43
CA CYS A 56 -3.52 -17.33 -20.23
C CYS A 56 -3.74 -16.11 -19.34
N PHE A 57 -2.95 -15.07 -19.57
CA PHE A 57 -3.07 -13.77 -18.91
C PHE A 57 -3.45 -12.68 -19.91
N ARG A 58 -4.25 -11.72 -19.45
CA ARG A 58 -4.64 -10.55 -20.24
C ARG A 58 -3.40 -9.70 -20.54
N LYS A 59 -3.32 -9.19 -21.77
CA LYS A 59 -2.30 -8.22 -22.19
C LYS A 59 -2.95 -6.90 -22.54
N TYR A 60 -2.39 -5.82 -22.00
CA TYR A 60 -2.91 -4.48 -22.14
C TYR A 60 -1.94 -3.59 -22.93
N LYS A 61 -2.50 -2.60 -23.63
CA LYS A 61 -1.71 -1.58 -24.33
C LYS A 61 -0.99 -0.63 -23.37
N ASP A 62 -1.53 -0.44 -22.16
CA ASP A 62 -1.06 0.53 -21.16
C ASP A 62 -1.44 0.00 -19.77
N ALA A 63 -0.57 0.22 -18.79
CA ALA A 63 -0.78 -0.17 -17.40
C ALA A 63 -2.13 0.32 -16.85
N LYS A 64 -2.57 1.53 -17.21
CA LYS A 64 -3.85 2.08 -16.70
C LYS A 64 -5.06 1.17 -16.95
N TYR A 65 -5.02 0.35 -18.01
CA TYR A 65 -6.10 -0.58 -18.31
C TYR A 65 -6.11 -1.79 -17.38
N SER A 66 -4.96 -2.29 -16.92
CA SER A 66 -4.94 -3.36 -15.91
C SER A 66 -5.40 -2.85 -14.54
N PHE A 67 -5.07 -1.61 -14.18
CA PHE A 67 -5.59 -0.95 -12.96
C PHE A 67 -7.10 -0.73 -13.02
N ARG A 68 -7.64 -0.36 -14.19
CA ARG A 68 -9.09 -0.25 -14.39
C ARG A 68 -9.76 -1.61 -14.28
N ASP A 69 -9.22 -2.63 -14.94
CA ASP A 69 -9.79 -3.99 -14.93
C ASP A 69 -9.74 -4.61 -13.53
N HIS A 70 -8.66 -4.38 -12.78
CA HIS A 70 -8.58 -4.73 -11.36
C HIS A 70 -9.65 -4.03 -10.52
N SER A 71 -9.89 -2.73 -10.77
CA SER A 71 -10.95 -1.99 -10.08
C SER A 71 -12.34 -2.57 -10.37
N LEU A 72 -12.62 -2.94 -11.63
CA LEU A 72 -13.86 -3.61 -12.03
C LEU A 72 -13.99 -4.99 -11.37
N PHE A 73 -12.91 -5.78 -11.36
CA PHE A 73 -12.86 -7.08 -10.70
C PHE A 73 -13.28 -7.01 -9.23
N LEU A 74 -12.82 -5.98 -8.49
CA LEU A 74 -13.22 -5.78 -7.10
C LEU A 74 -14.65 -5.23 -6.98
N ALA A 75 -15.05 -4.28 -7.82
CA ALA A 75 -16.34 -3.60 -7.72
C ALA A 75 -17.53 -4.49 -8.14
N GLU A 76 -17.37 -5.31 -9.17
CA GLU A 76 -18.49 -6.06 -9.78
C GLU A 76 -18.75 -7.40 -9.09
N ARG A 77 -17.75 -7.99 -8.43
CA ARG A 77 -17.89 -9.32 -7.83
C ARG A 77 -18.53 -9.23 -6.45
N LYS A 78 -19.72 -9.81 -6.32
CA LYS A 78 -20.53 -9.85 -5.07
C LYS A 78 -19.73 -10.26 -3.82
N ARG A 79 -18.72 -11.14 -3.95
CA ARG A 79 -17.86 -11.58 -2.84
C ARG A 79 -17.12 -10.42 -2.14
N TYR A 80 -16.83 -9.33 -2.86
CA TYR A 80 -16.15 -8.15 -2.34
C TYR A 80 -17.11 -7.04 -1.89
N ALA A 81 -18.42 -7.18 -2.08
CA ALA A 81 -19.40 -6.11 -1.82
C ALA A 81 -19.36 -5.57 -0.38
N LYS A 82 -18.98 -6.41 0.61
CA LYS A 82 -18.85 -5.98 2.01
C LYS A 82 -17.71 -4.97 2.23
N LEU A 83 -16.67 -4.98 1.39
CA LEU A 83 -15.55 -4.05 1.46
C LEU A 83 -16.00 -2.61 1.21
N PHE A 84 -16.94 -2.43 0.28
CA PHE A 84 -17.47 -1.12 -0.10
C PHE A 84 -18.39 -0.49 0.98
N LYS A 85 -18.67 -1.21 2.07
CA LYS A 85 -19.36 -0.66 3.26
C LYS A 85 -18.39 -0.10 4.30
N LEU A 86 -17.10 -0.40 4.18
CA LEU A 86 -16.08 0.12 5.08
C LEU A 86 -15.84 1.60 4.79
N LYS A 87 -15.34 2.30 5.81
CA LYS A 87 -14.77 3.64 5.61
C LYS A 87 -13.62 3.54 4.60
N LYS A 88 -13.47 4.54 3.75
CA LYS A 88 -12.48 4.51 2.68
C LYS A 88 -11.05 4.61 3.21
N GLU A 89 -10.90 5.23 4.37
CA GLU A 89 -9.64 5.36 5.10
C GLU A 89 -9.27 4.05 5.84
N ASP A 90 -10.19 3.08 5.93
CA ASP A 90 -9.96 1.82 6.61
C ASP A 90 -9.26 0.79 5.71
N TYR A 91 -8.07 1.14 5.23
CA TYR A 91 -7.25 0.23 4.43
C TYR A 91 -6.90 -1.07 5.19
N ARG A 92 -6.86 -1.03 6.53
CA ARG A 92 -6.64 -2.23 7.36
C ARG A 92 -7.83 -3.18 7.29
N GLY A 93 -9.06 -2.65 7.40
CA GLY A 93 -10.29 -3.40 7.19
C GLY A 93 -10.38 -3.95 5.77
N TRP A 94 -10.01 -3.16 4.77
CA TRP A 94 -9.94 -3.60 3.38
C TRP A 94 -8.98 -4.76 3.18
N ALA A 95 -7.74 -4.67 3.70
CA ALA A 95 -6.75 -5.73 3.57
C ALA A 95 -7.21 -7.06 4.20
N ARG A 96 -7.81 -7.00 5.39
CA ARG A 96 -8.38 -8.19 6.05
C ARG A 96 -9.59 -8.73 5.29
N GLY A 97 -10.45 -7.84 4.82
CA GLY A 97 -11.67 -8.20 4.09
C GLY A 97 -11.38 -8.80 2.72
N LEU A 98 -10.33 -8.35 2.01
CA LEU A 98 -9.88 -8.94 0.74
C LEU A 98 -9.49 -10.40 0.94
N LYS A 99 -8.67 -10.70 1.97
CA LYS A 99 -8.35 -12.08 2.33
C LYS A 99 -9.60 -12.86 2.72
N ALA A 100 -10.47 -12.30 3.55
CA ALA A 100 -11.68 -12.98 4.01
C ALA A 100 -12.65 -13.28 2.87
N ALA A 101 -12.72 -12.39 1.87
CA ALA A 101 -13.47 -12.57 0.64
C ALA A 101 -12.79 -13.56 -0.30
N GLY A 102 -11.55 -13.97 -0.05
CA GLY A 102 -10.77 -14.98 -0.79
C GLY A 102 -10.06 -14.44 -2.03
N TYR A 103 -9.54 -13.21 -1.96
CA TYR A 103 -8.64 -12.65 -2.98
C TYR A 103 -7.31 -13.43 -3.05
N ALA A 104 -6.77 -13.83 -1.90
CA ALA A 104 -5.52 -14.57 -1.78
C ALA A 104 -5.65 -15.71 -0.74
N THR A 105 -4.93 -16.79 -0.97
CA THR A 105 -4.82 -17.94 -0.05
C THR A 105 -3.82 -17.69 1.09
N ASP A 106 -2.83 -16.83 0.86
CA ASP A 106 -1.80 -16.49 1.85
C ASP A 106 -2.41 -15.83 3.10
N LYS A 107 -2.21 -16.47 4.27
CA LYS A 107 -2.67 -15.96 5.57
C LYS A 107 -2.02 -14.62 5.94
N LYS A 108 -0.81 -14.34 5.45
CA LYS A 108 -0.08 -13.09 5.69
C LYS A 108 -0.45 -11.98 4.70
N TYR A 109 -1.30 -12.24 3.72
CA TYR A 109 -1.69 -11.27 2.70
C TYR A 109 -2.15 -9.91 3.28
N PRO A 110 -3.02 -9.86 4.32
CA PRO A 110 -3.39 -8.58 4.91
C PRO A 110 -2.20 -7.81 5.50
N HIS A 111 -1.28 -8.51 6.17
CA HIS A 111 -0.09 -7.89 6.76
C HIS A 111 0.87 -7.39 5.69
N LYS A 112 1.02 -8.10 4.57
CA LYS A 112 1.84 -7.65 3.43
C LYS A 112 1.30 -6.34 2.86
N LEU A 113 -0.01 -6.26 2.59
CA LEU A 113 -0.63 -5.04 2.09
C LEU A 113 -0.50 -3.88 3.08
N ILE A 114 -0.85 -4.11 4.35
CA ILE A 114 -0.74 -3.09 5.40
C ILE A 114 0.71 -2.60 5.51
N SER A 115 1.69 -3.49 5.49
CA SER A 115 3.11 -3.11 5.54
C SER A 115 3.55 -2.30 4.33
N LEU A 116 3.05 -2.59 3.13
CA LEU A 116 3.36 -1.79 1.93
C LEU A 116 2.72 -0.41 2.01
N ILE A 117 1.46 -0.33 2.44
CA ILE A 117 0.75 0.95 2.61
C ILE A 117 1.49 1.82 3.61
N GLU A 118 1.81 1.28 4.79
CA GLU A 118 2.51 2.02 5.85
C GLU A 118 3.97 2.36 5.49
N ARG A 119 4.66 1.51 4.72
CA ARG A 119 6.07 1.74 4.33
C ARG A 119 6.21 2.86 3.31
N TYR A 120 5.25 2.96 2.40
CA TYR A 120 5.28 3.92 1.29
C TYR A 120 4.25 5.04 1.44
N ASN A 121 3.64 5.19 2.63
CA ASN A 121 2.60 6.16 2.94
C ASN A 121 1.49 6.23 1.87
N LEU A 122 1.05 5.06 1.37
CA LEU A 122 0.14 5.02 0.22
C LEU A 122 -1.26 5.53 0.57
N ASP A 123 -1.61 5.59 1.85
CA ASP A 123 -2.85 6.17 2.38
C ASP A 123 -2.91 7.70 2.22
N GLU A 124 -1.79 8.38 1.94
CA GLU A 124 -1.80 9.79 1.54
C GLU A 124 -2.60 9.98 0.23
N PHE A 125 -2.53 9.01 -0.70
CA PHE A 125 -3.29 9.04 -1.96
C PHE A 125 -4.77 8.72 -1.77
N ASP A 126 -5.16 8.10 -0.65
CA ASP A 126 -6.59 7.93 -0.34
C ASP A 126 -7.23 9.31 -0.18
N LYS A 127 -6.55 10.25 0.46
CA LYS A 127 -7.07 11.61 0.68
C LYS A 127 -7.31 12.36 -0.64
N GLU A 128 -6.37 12.25 -1.58
CA GLU A 128 -6.48 12.85 -2.92
C GLU A 128 -7.65 12.29 -3.74
N VAL A 129 -7.90 10.99 -3.60
CA VAL A 129 -8.96 10.27 -4.33
C VAL A 129 -10.35 10.55 -3.75
N LEU A 130 -10.44 10.98 -2.49
CA LEU A 130 -11.69 11.09 -1.74
C LEU A 130 -12.28 12.50 -1.66
N GLY A 131 -11.57 13.51 -2.18
CA GLY A 131 -12.12 14.86 -2.37
C GLY A 131 -12.23 15.69 -1.08
N VAL A 132 -11.44 15.37 -0.06
CA VAL A 132 -11.29 16.21 1.13
C VAL A 132 -10.15 17.20 0.86
N LYS A 133 -10.40 18.51 0.97
CA LYS A 133 -9.37 19.54 0.77
C LYS A 133 -8.17 19.23 1.66
N TYR A 134 -6.99 19.05 1.05
CA TYR A 134 -5.71 19.00 1.73
C TYR A 134 -5.36 20.42 2.18
N GLU A 135 -5.53 20.71 3.46
CA GLU A 135 -4.86 21.85 4.09
C GLU A 135 -3.50 21.36 4.59
N LYS A 136 -2.44 21.85 3.94
CA LYS A 136 -1.06 21.68 4.38
C LYS A 136 -0.96 22.30 5.78
N PHE A 137 -0.66 21.49 6.79
CA PHE A 137 -0.46 21.98 8.16
C PHE A 137 0.82 22.83 8.20
N GLU A 138 0.67 24.14 8.36
CA GLU A 138 1.76 25.07 8.64
C GLU A 138 1.98 25.13 10.16
N THR A 139 3.24 24.94 10.57
CA THR A 139 3.89 25.29 11.86
C THR A 139 3.25 24.78 13.18
N TYR A 140 3.85 23.74 13.76
CA TYR A 140 3.56 23.29 15.14
C TYR A 140 4.35 24.13 16.15
N ASN A 141 3.64 24.83 17.05
CA ASN A 141 4.20 25.44 18.25
C ASN A 141 4.66 24.37 19.25
N GLU A 142 5.85 24.57 19.81
CA GLU A 142 6.54 23.69 20.76
C GLU A 142 5.88 23.71 22.15
N ALA A 143 5.40 22.55 22.64
CA ALA A 143 5.11 22.42 24.07
C ALA A 143 5.21 21.02 24.69
N ASN A 144 5.17 19.89 23.96
CA ASN A 144 5.25 18.55 24.56
C ASN A 144 5.85 17.47 23.63
N ALA A 145 7.09 17.65 23.17
CA ALA A 145 7.81 16.60 22.47
C ALA A 145 8.23 15.48 23.45
N SER A 146 7.97 14.21 23.12
CA SER A 146 8.54 13.05 23.84
C SER A 146 9.78 12.55 23.09
N THR A 147 10.88 12.32 23.82
CA THR A 147 12.15 11.86 23.25
C THR A 147 12.48 10.41 23.65
N TYR A 148 13.40 9.78 22.91
CA TYR A 148 13.93 8.44 23.13
C TYR A 148 15.43 8.38 22.90
N THR A 149 16.17 7.80 23.83
CA THR A 149 17.62 7.58 23.70
C THR A 149 17.91 6.26 23.01
N VAL A 150 18.62 6.31 21.89
CA VAL A 150 19.03 5.15 21.08
C VAL A 150 19.90 4.20 21.90
N SER A 151 19.50 2.94 21.99
CA SER A 151 20.21 1.88 22.72
C SER A 151 20.99 0.96 21.79
N LYS A 152 21.92 0.16 22.33
CA LYS A 152 22.68 -0.82 21.55
C LYS A 152 21.73 -1.80 20.84
N GLY A 153 21.83 -1.86 19.51
CA GLY A 153 20.99 -2.72 18.66
C GLY A 153 19.75 -2.04 18.09
N ASP A 154 19.50 -0.77 18.43
CA ASP A 154 18.42 -0.01 17.81
C ASP A 154 18.72 0.36 16.35
N THR A 155 17.65 0.43 15.57
CA THR A 155 17.63 0.97 14.21
C THR A 155 16.47 1.97 14.14
N LEU A 156 16.47 2.88 13.17
CA LEU A 156 15.29 3.72 12.94
C LEU A 156 14.02 2.88 12.74
N TYR A 157 14.16 1.70 12.12
CA TYR A 157 13.05 0.77 11.95
C TYR A 157 12.53 0.25 13.31
N SER A 158 13.40 -0.27 14.19
CA SER A 158 12.96 -0.79 15.50
C SER A 158 12.35 0.31 16.38
N ILE A 159 12.92 1.51 16.36
CA ILE A 159 12.43 2.68 17.12
C ILE A 159 11.08 3.14 16.56
N SER A 160 10.96 3.30 15.24
CA SER A 160 9.70 3.72 14.61
C SER A 160 8.55 2.75 14.94
N ARG A 161 8.81 1.44 14.94
CA ARG A 161 7.86 0.41 15.38
C ARG A 161 7.49 0.51 16.86
N LYS A 162 8.45 0.83 17.73
CA LYS A 162 8.23 0.99 19.18
C LYS A 162 7.28 2.15 19.48
N PHE A 163 7.38 3.23 18.71
CA PHE A 163 6.57 4.44 18.90
C PHE A 163 5.41 4.56 17.91
N ASN A 164 5.13 3.50 17.15
CA ASN A 164 4.03 3.41 16.20
C ASN A 164 4.02 4.57 15.17
N MET A 165 5.19 4.87 14.62
CA MET A 165 5.40 5.81 13.51
C MET A 165 6.22 5.15 12.40
N THR A 166 6.32 5.81 11.26
CA THR A 166 7.18 5.38 10.15
C THR A 166 8.62 5.84 10.36
N VAL A 167 9.57 5.18 9.69
CA VAL A 167 10.97 5.66 9.64
C VAL A 167 11.02 7.06 9.06
N LYS A 168 10.20 7.38 8.06
CA LYS A 168 10.19 8.68 7.40
C LYS A 168 9.66 9.78 8.32
N GLU A 169 8.60 9.51 9.09
CA GLU A 169 8.12 10.44 10.13
C GLU A 169 9.19 10.65 11.20
N LEU A 170 9.80 9.57 11.71
CA LEU A 170 10.89 9.65 12.67
C LEU A 170 12.09 10.43 12.12
N GLN A 171 12.42 10.28 10.85
CA GLN A 171 13.46 11.06 10.18
C GLN A 171 13.07 12.53 10.06
N ASN A 172 11.85 12.82 9.60
CA ASN A 172 11.37 14.17 9.37
C ASN A 172 11.33 14.98 10.68
N ILE A 173 10.81 14.39 11.78
CA ILE A 173 10.75 15.07 13.08
C ILE A 173 12.12 15.24 13.74
N ASN A 174 13.14 14.50 13.29
CA ASN A 174 14.52 14.59 13.79
C ASN A 174 15.50 15.21 12.79
N GLY A 175 15.03 15.73 11.65
CA GLY A 175 15.90 16.29 10.60
C GLY A 175 16.92 15.29 10.04
N LEU A 176 16.64 13.99 10.06
CA LEU A 176 17.57 12.95 9.59
C LEU A 176 17.43 12.76 8.07
N ASN A 177 18.55 12.89 7.36
CA ASN A 177 18.60 12.69 5.90
C ASN A 177 18.97 11.26 5.50
N ASN A 178 19.35 10.42 6.46
CA ASN A 178 19.73 9.03 6.26
C ASN A 178 19.21 8.16 7.42
N THR A 179 19.54 6.87 7.40
CA THR A 179 19.10 5.91 8.43
C THR A 179 20.12 5.67 9.54
N THR A 180 21.22 6.42 9.56
CA THR A 180 22.31 6.25 10.51
C THR A 180 21.94 6.92 11.83
N ILE A 181 22.04 6.17 12.92
CA ILE A 181 21.84 6.66 14.29
C ILE A 181 22.94 6.12 15.20
N SER A 182 23.29 6.89 16.22
CA SER A 182 24.35 6.54 17.17
C SER A 182 23.76 6.13 18.51
N ILE A 183 24.39 5.17 19.19
CA ILE A 183 24.03 4.83 20.57
C ILE A 183 24.16 6.09 21.44
N GLY A 184 23.16 6.37 22.26
CA GLY A 184 23.07 7.58 23.09
C GLY A 184 22.45 8.78 22.38
N GLN A 185 22.18 8.72 21.07
CA GLN A 185 21.48 9.79 20.35
C GLN A 185 20.05 9.91 20.87
N GLU A 186 19.60 11.14 21.12
CA GLU A 186 18.21 11.42 21.46
C GLU A 186 17.40 11.66 20.18
N LEU A 187 16.26 10.99 20.07
CA LEU A 187 15.31 11.17 18.97
C LEU A 187 13.96 11.62 19.53
N ILE A 188 13.37 12.64 18.91
CA ILE A 188 11.96 12.99 19.08
C ILE A 188 11.14 11.81 18.54
N VAL A 189 10.28 11.23 19.38
CA VAL A 189 9.45 10.06 19.06
C VAL A 189 7.97 10.31 19.27
N LYS A 190 7.60 11.49 19.77
CA LYS A 190 6.27 12.06 19.62
C LYS A 190 6.42 13.58 19.48
N PRO A 191 5.96 14.19 18.38
CA PRO A 191 5.88 15.64 18.30
C PRO A 191 4.85 16.17 19.31
N SER A 192 5.05 17.41 19.75
CA SER A 192 4.08 18.13 20.59
C SER A 192 2.70 18.07 19.96
N GLN A 193 1.69 17.66 20.74
CA GLN A 193 0.30 17.80 20.32
C GLN A 193 -0.02 19.29 20.26
N ASN A 194 -0.23 19.82 19.06
CA ASN A 194 -1.00 21.03 18.81
C ASN A 194 -1.86 20.78 17.56
#